data_AF-A0A7C7RSN1-F1
#
_entry.id   AF-A0A7C7RSN1-F1
#
_cell.length_a   1.000
_cell.length_b   1.000
_cell.length_c   1.000
_cell.angle_alpha   90.00
_cell.angle_beta   90.00
_cell.angle_gamma   90.00
#
_symmetry.space_group_name_H-M   'P 1'
#
loop_
_entity.id
_entity.type
_entity.pdbx_description
1 polymer ?
#
loop_
_entity_poly.entity_id
_entity_poly.type
_entity_poly.pdbx_seq_one_letter_code
_entity_poly.pdbx_strand_id
1 'polypeptide(L)'
;MGQRQVLVEMRVPRSASVWRVRELAGQLTDYGFDWDPDYLVPLENPAGEARRGNEEYRFILLRGRIEEGREPELEARSDVIRIWSDAPIAPFVPAAEEAEAEKADRPRKSPFAF
;
A
#
# COMPACT_ATOMS: atom_id res chain seq x y z
N MET A 1 -14.80 0.39 -14.29
CA MET A 1 -13.46 -0.18 -14.07
C MET A 1 -13.19 -0.11 -12.58
N GLY A 2 -12.75 -1.21 -11.96
CA GLY A 2 -12.43 -1.21 -10.54
C GLY A 2 -11.21 -0.34 -10.25
N GLN A 3 -11.21 0.33 -9.12
CA GLN A 3 -10.05 1.05 -8.60
C GLN A 3 -9.88 0.70 -7.13
N ARG A 4 -8.64 0.56 -6.67
CA ARG A 4 -8.33 0.34 -5.26
C ARG A 4 -7.34 1.37 -4.76
N GLN A 5 -7.44 1.71 -3.47
CA GLN A 5 -6.55 2.66 -2.83
C GLN A 5 -5.22 1.98 -2.49
N VAL A 6 -4.11 2.62 -2.84
CA VAL A 6 -2.76 2.11 -2.61
C VAL A 6 -1.83 3.22 -2.14
N LEU A 7 -0.78 2.80 -1.45
CA LEU A 7 0.38 3.61 -1.15
C LEU A 7 1.51 3.17 -2.09
N VAL A 8 2.25 4.11 -2.64
CA VAL A 8 3.35 3.86 -3.57
C VAL A 8 4.60 4.52 -3.00
N GLU A 9 5.62 3.71 -2.74
CA GLU A 9 6.95 4.21 -2.41
C GLU A 9 7.74 4.41 -3.69
N MET A 10 8.26 5.62 -3.85
CA MET A 10 9.11 5.98 -4.97
C MET A 10 10.48 6.46 -4.51
N ARG A 11 11.49 6.15 -5.29
CA ARG A 11 12.79 6.82 -5.23
C ARG A 11 12.77 8.06 -6.13
N VAL A 12 13.27 9.17 -5.60
CA VAL A 12 13.45 10.42 -6.35
C VAL A 12 14.84 10.98 -6.07
N PRO A 13 15.43 11.77 -7.00
CA PRO A 13 16.69 12.45 -6.73
C PRO A 13 16.58 13.28 -5.44
N ARG A 14 17.59 13.23 -4.58
CA ARG A 14 17.61 13.97 -3.31
C ARG A 14 17.56 15.48 -3.53
N SER A 15 18.12 15.94 -4.64
CA SER A 15 18.08 17.34 -5.09
C SER A 15 16.73 17.75 -5.71
N ALA A 16 15.81 16.82 -5.96
CA ALA A 16 14.52 17.12 -6.58
C ALA A 16 13.69 18.04 -5.68
N SER A 17 13.26 19.18 -6.22
CA SER A 17 12.30 20.07 -5.55
C SER A 17 10.94 19.39 -5.39
N VAL A 18 10.09 19.92 -4.51
CA VAL A 18 8.71 19.43 -4.34
C VAL A 18 7.95 19.48 -5.67
N TRP A 19 8.13 20.54 -6.46
CA TRP A 19 7.55 20.64 -7.80
C TRP A 19 7.97 19.48 -8.71
N ARG A 20 9.27 19.17 -8.75
CA ARG A 20 9.78 18.07 -9.56
C ARG A 20 9.22 16.71 -9.11
N VAL A 21 9.04 16.53 -7.81
CA VAL A 21 8.39 15.32 -7.28
C VAL A 21 6.95 15.22 -7.75
N ARG A 22 6.18 16.32 -7.74
CA ARG A 22 4.80 16.33 -8.23
C ARG A 22 4.71 16.05 -9.73
N GLU A 23 5.67 16.55 -10.50
CA GLU A 23 5.76 16.24 -11.93
C GLU A 23 5.98 14.74 -12.18
N LEU A 24 6.91 14.12 -11.43
CA LEU A 24 7.15 12.67 -11.50
C LEU A 24 5.91 11.86 -11.06
N ALA A 25 5.21 12.31 -10.02
CA ALA A 25 3.97 11.69 -9.57
C ALA A 25 2.86 11.78 -10.63
N GLY A 26 2.74 12.92 -11.34
CA GLY A 26 1.78 13.08 -12.44
C GLY A 26 2.04 12.14 -13.61
N GLN A 27 3.29 11.74 -13.85
CA GLN A 27 3.61 10.73 -14.88
C GLN A 27 3.12 9.32 -14.51
N LEU A 28 2.72 9.07 -13.27
CA LEU A 28 2.14 7.78 -12.88
C LEU A 28 0.70 7.62 -13.36
N THR A 29 0.03 8.72 -13.74
CA THR A 29 -1.32 8.67 -14.29
C THR A 29 -1.37 7.87 -15.61
N ASP A 30 -0.29 7.90 -16.39
CA ASP A 30 -0.15 7.07 -17.61
C ASP A 30 -0.15 5.56 -17.31
N TYR A 31 0.21 5.20 -16.07
CA TYR A 31 0.23 3.82 -15.55
C TYR A 31 -1.06 3.48 -14.77
N GLY A 32 -2.11 4.31 -14.90
CA GLY A 32 -3.38 4.08 -14.22
C GLY A 32 -3.37 4.40 -12.74
N PHE A 33 -2.41 5.21 -12.26
CA PHE A 33 -2.34 5.68 -10.87
C PHE A 33 -2.76 7.15 -10.75
N ASP A 34 -3.93 7.36 -10.15
CA ASP A 34 -4.45 8.68 -9.80
C ASP A 34 -4.01 9.03 -8.38
N TRP A 35 -2.96 9.85 -8.28
CA TRP A 35 -2.30 10.17 -7.01
C TRP A 35 -2.97 11.35 -6.30
N ASP A 36 -2.93 11.35 -4.98
CA ASP A 36 -3.46 12.38 -4.10
C ASP A 36 -2.42 13.50 -3.86
N PRO A 37 -2.63 14.72 -4.40
CA PRO A 37 -1.68 15.82 -4.29
C PRO A 37 -1.43 16.34 -2.87
N ASP A 38 -2.35 16.04 -1.96
CA ASP A 38 -2.30 16.42 -0.57
C ASP A 38 -1.60 15.37 0.30
N TYR A 39 -1.35 14.18 -0.24
CA TYR A 39 -0.66 13.09 0.46
C TYR A 39 0.69 12.77 -0.18
N LEU A 40 1.70 13.52 0.24
CA LEU A 40 3.10 13.31 -0.12
C LEU A 40 3.94 13.31 1.16
N VAL A 41 4.48 12.14 1.51
CA VAL A 41 5.23 11.95 2.75
C VAL A 41 6.68 11.58 2.42
N PRO A 42 7.68 12.40 2.77
CA PRO A 42 9.07 11.98 2.66
C PRO A 42 9.38 10.87 3.67
N LEU A 43 10.09 9.83 3.23
CA LEU A 43 10.52 8.73 4.08
C LEU A 43 11.99 8.94 4.47
N GLU A 44 12.24 9.09 5.77
CA GLU A 44 13.57 9.07 6.34
C GLU A 44 14.00 7.61 6.51
N ASN A 45 14.68 7.07 5.50
CA ASN A 45 15.23 5.70 5.48
C ASN A 45 14.18 4.60 5.27
N PRO A 46 13.95 4.14 4.02
CA PRO A 46 12.97 3.11 3.75
C PRO A 46 13.36 1.80 4.43
N ALA A 47 12.37 1.12 5.01
CA ALA A 47 12.57 -0.13 5.73
C ALA A 47 13.07 -1.23 4.77
N GLY A 48 14.40 -1.43 4.73
CA GLY A 48 15.04 -2.50 3.96
C GLY A 48 16.32 -2.09 3.24
N GLU A 49 16.56 -0.80 2.96
CA GLU A 49 17.81 -0.35 2.35
C GLU A 49 18.82 0.10 3.41
N ALA A 50 19.47 -0.88 4.05
CA ALA A 50 20.80 -0.66 4.62
C ALA A 50 21.83 -0.48 3.48
N ARG A 51 21.64 0.52 2.62
CA ARG A 51 22.56 0.81 1.50
C ARG A 51 23.38 2.05 1.80
N ARG A 52 24.53 1.82 2.45
CA ARG A 52 25.70 2.69 2.32
C ARG A 52 25.90 2.99 0.82
N GLY A 53 25.62 4.21 0.38
CA GLY A 53 25.92 4.67 -0.98
C GLY A 53 24.83 5.43 -1.73
N ASN A 54 23.58 5.51 -1.24
CA ASN A 54 22.49 6.19 -1.94
C ASN A 54 22.21 7.62 -1.41
N GLU A 55 23.26 8.41 -1.18
CA GLU A 55 23.10 9.82 -0.79
C GLU A 55 22.46 10.67 -1.90
N GLU A 56 22.43 10.18 -3.15
CA GLU A 56 21.87 10.89 -4.30
C GLU A 56 20.34 10.80 -4.40
N TYR A 57 19.70 9.91 -3.64
CA TYR A 57 18.25 9.68 -3.69
C TYR A 57 17.59 9.85 -2.32
N ARG A 58 16.29 10.12 -2.36
CA ARG A 58 15.40 10.06 -1.21
C ARG A 58 14.14 9.31 -1.60
N PHE A 59 13.42 8.83 -0.59
CA PHE A 59 12.21 8.05 -0.78
C PHE A 59 11.00 8.88 -0.37
N ILE A 60 9.91 8.71 -1.10
CA ILE A 60 8.65 9.37 -0.84
C ILE A 60 7.54 8.33 -0.89
N LEU A 61 6.51 8.57 -0.09
CA LEU A 61 5.28 7.81 -0.10
C LEU A 61 4.18 8.68 -0.71
N LEU A 62 3.53 8.15 -1.73
CA LEU A 62 2.37 8.74 -2.38
C LEU A 62 1.15 7.88 -2.06
N ARG A 63 -0.01 8.52 -1.85
CA ARG A 63 -1.29 7.83 -1.81
C ARG A 63 -2.01 8.05 -3.12
N GLY A 64 -2.79 7.08 -3.56
CA GLY A 64 -3.63 7.24 -4.73
C GLY A 64 -4.54 6.05 -4.96
N ARG A 65 -5.18 6.06 -6.13
CA ARG A 65 -6.00 4.97 -6.63
C ARG A 65 -5.37 4.38 -7.86
N ILE A 66 -5.29 3.06 -7.91
CA ILE A 66 -4.79 2.34 -9.08
C ILE A 66 -5.92 1.59 -9.77
N GLU A 67 -5.94 1.62 -11.10
CA GLU A 67 -6.80 0.80 -11.93
C GLU A 67 -6.54 -0.69 -11.68
N GLU A 68 -7.62 -1.46 -11.54
CA GLU A 68 -7.53 -2.90 -11.32
C GLU A 68 -6.78 -3.57 -12.48
N GLY A 69 -5.75 -4.37 -12.15
CA GLY A 69 -4.92 -5.06 -13.12
C GLY A 69 -3.71 -4.27 -13.65
N ARG A 70 -3.56 -2.98 -13.33
CA ARG A 70 -2.43 -2.15 -13.81
C ARG A 70 -1.28 -2.00 -12.81
N GLU A 71 -1.43 -2.58 -11.62
CA GLU A 71 -0.36 -2.65 -10.61
C GLU A 71 0.97 -3.20 -11.16
N PRO A 72 1.01 -4.29 -11.97
CA PRO A 72 2.27 -4.77 -12.52
C PRO A 72 2.97 -3.77 -13.45
N GLU A 73 2.22 -2.92 -14.16
CA GLU A 73 2.78 -1.87 -15.01
C GLU A 73 3.44 -0.78 -14.16
N LEU A 74 2.83 -0.44 -13.02
CA LEU A 74 3.38 0.52 -12.08
C LEU A 74 4.62 -0.04 -11.36
N GLU A 75 4.61 -1.31 -10.95
CA GLU A 75 5.77 -1.98 -10.32
C GLU A 75 6.96 -2.14 -11.28
N ALA A 76 6.71 -2.23 -12.59
CA ALA A 76 7.77 -2.35 -13.59
C ALA A 76 8.60 -1.05 -13.73
N ARG A 77 8.13 0.08 -13.20
CA ARG A 77 8.87 1.34 -13.22
C ARG A 77 10.07 1.29 -12.29
N SER A 78 11.22 1.72 -12.79
CA SER A 78 12.46 1.70 -12.01
C SER A 78 12.45 2.64 -10.80
N ASP A 79 11.62 3.68 -10.81
CA ASP A 79 11.50 4.64 -9.70
C ASP A 79 10.46 4.22 -8.65
N VAL A 80 9.66 3.18 -8.92
CA VAL A 80 8.75 2.57 -7.94
C VAL A 80 9.51 1.47 -7.19
N ILE A 81 9.46 1.52 -5.86
CA ILE A 81 10.15 0.58 -4.98
C ILE A 81 9.18 -0.47 -4.45
N ARG A 82 7.99 -0.02 -4.02
CA ARG A 82 6.99 -0.89 -3.44
C ARG A 82 5.60 -0.28 -3.55
N ILE A 83 4.60 -1.14 -3.67
CA ILE A 83 3.18 -0.78 -3.61
C ILE A 83 2.56 -1.51 -2.42
N TRP A 84 1.72 -0.81 -1.66
CA TRP A 84 0.95 -1.39 -0.57
C TRP A 84 -0.54 -1.10 -0.76
N SER A 85 -1.37 -2.04 -0.31
CA SER A 85 -2.80 -1.79 -0.14
C SER A 85 -3.01 -0.74 0.96
N ASP A 86 -3.77 0.31 0.67
CA ASP A 86 -4.16 1.32 1.65
C ASP A 86 -5.48 0.91 2.32
N ALA A 87 -5.45 -0.23 3.00
CA ALA A 87 -6.61 -0.78 3.69
C ALA A 87 -6.75 -0.15 5.09
N PRO A 88 -7.98 0.25 5.50
CA PRO A 88 -8.21 0.69 6.88
C PRO A 88 -7.87 -0.44 7.85
N ILE A 89 -7.11 -0.12 8.90
CA ILE A 89 -6.82 -1.06 9.98
C ILE A 89 -8.13 -1.31 10.72
N ALA A 90 -8.65 -2.53 10.64
CA ALA A 90 -9.81 -2.94 11.43
C ALA A 90 -9.47 -2.93 12.92
N PRO A 91 -10.42 -2.59 13.81
CA PRO A 91 -10.21 -2.70 15.24
C PRO A 91 -9.84 -4.14 15.61
N PHE A 92 -8.87 -4.30 16.49
CA PHE A 92 -8.50 -5.61 17.02
C PHE A 92 -9.67 -6.17 17.82
N VAL A 93 -10.21 -7.30 17.40
CA VAL A 93 -11.21 -8.03 18.19
C VAL A 93 -10.43 -8.75 19.31
N PRO A 94 -10.77 -8.54 20.59
CA PRO A 94 -10.13 -9.27 21.67
C PRO A 94 -10.42 -10.78 21.53
N ALA A 95 -9.40 -11.62 21.74
CA ALA A 95 -9.41 -13.07 21.50
C ALA A 95 -10.56 -13.86 22.19
N ALA A 96 -11.31 -13.26 23.11
CA ALA A 96 -12.46 -13.88 23.74
C ALA A 96 -13.68 -14.00 22.80
N GLU A 97 -13.85 -13.10 21.82
CA GLU A 97 -14.99 -13.11 20.89
C GLU A 97 -14.80 -14.08 19.71
N GLU A 98 -13.56 -14.38 19.33
CA GLU A 98 -13.26 -15.37 18.27
C GLU A 98 -13.71 -16.79 18.65
N ALA A 99 -13.60 -17.14 19.94
CA ALA A 99 -13.99 -18.46 20.46
C ALA A 99 -15.51 -18.68 20.53
N GLU A 100 -16.32 -17.62 20.57
CA GLU A 100 -17.78 -17.70 20.57
C GLU A 100 -18.34 -17.80 19.14
N ALA A 101 -17.74 -17.08 18.19
CA ALA A 101 -18.12 -17.17 16.78
C ALA A 101 -17.87 -18.57 16.19
N GLU A 102 -16.77 -19.25 16.56
CA GLU A 102 -16.49 -20.61 16.09
C GLU A 102 -17.40 -21.68 16.73
N LYS A 103 -17.94 -21.42 17.94
CA LYS A 103 -18.86 -22.35 18.61
C LYS A 103 -20.29 -22.26 18.09
N ALA A 104 -20.70 -21.12 17.52
CA ALA A 104 -22.04 -20.93 16.98
C ALA A 104 -22.28 -21.69 15.65
N ASP A 105 -21.22 -22.03 14.92
CA ASP A 105 -21.29 -22.68 13.59
C ASP A 105 -21.17 -24.22 13.63
N ARG A 106 -21.00 -24.83 14.81
CA ARG A 106 -21.02 -26.30 14.92
C ARG A 106 -22.47 -26.78 15.12
N PRO A 107 -23.08 -27.52 14.17
CA PRO A 107 -24.35 -28.18 14.43
C PRO A 107 -24.16 -29.16 15.58
N ARG A 108 -24.91 -28.96 16.67
CA ARG A 108 -25.00 -29.91 17.78
C ARG A 108 -25.51 -31.24 17.22
N LYS A 109 -24.63 -32.21 17.00
CA LYS A 109 -25.06 -33.59 16.77
C LYS A 109 -25.73 -34.09 18.05
N SER A 110 -27.06 -34.19 18.03
CA SER A 110 -27.85 -34.82 19.08
C SER A 110 -27.42 -36.27 19.26
N PRO A 111 -27.04 -36.71 20.47
CA PRO A 111 -26.78 -38.11 20.75
C PRO A 111 -28.09 -38.75 21.22
N PHE A 112 -29.02 -39.01 20.31
CA PHE A 112 -30.14 -39.91 20.58
C PHE A 112 -30.54 -40.66 19.32
N ALA A 113 -30.18 -41.94 19.26
CA ALA A 113 -30.96 -42.97 18.60
C ALA A 113 -30.74 -44.26 19.42
N PHE A 114 -31.80 -44.69 20.09
CA PHE A 114 -31.95 -45.98 20.77
C PHE A 114 -32.05 -47.13 19.77
#